data_AF-A0A3E1Y5C7-F1
#
_entry.id   AF-A0A3E1Y5C7-F1
#
_cell.length_a   1.000
_cell.length_b   1.000
_cell.length_c   1.000
_cell.angle_alpha   90.00
_cell.angle_beta   90.00
_cell.angle_gamma   90.00
#
_symmetry.space_group_name_H-M   'P 1'
#
loop_
_entity.id
_entity.type
_entity.pdbx_description
1 polymer ?
#
loop_
_entity_poly.entity_id
_entity_poly.type
_entity_poly.pdbx_seq_one_letter_code
_entity_poly.pdbx_strand_id
1 'polypeptide(L)'
;MKQILLLIFSCLLFGCSKSPDRNFIIEQLRKKNIDELVKYCDFPFNLNVDFEYSDPAIKNAKVLKQKLNALCKKKYFEDFFHKNRIIKSDDNIILEVRSFNEDGELESESALNFSFKKNAAGNWVLYGILMAG
;
A
#
# COMPACT_ATOMS: atom_id res chain seq x y z
N MET A 1 34.33 -22.74 41.59
CA MET A 1 34.15 -23.68 40.45
C MET A 1 32.70 -23.52 40.00
N LYS A 2 32.42 -22.76 38.93
CA LYS A 2 32.09 -23.23 37.55
C LYS A 2 30.97 -24.29 37.61
N GLN A 3 29.76 -24.11 37.06
CA GLN A 3 29.38 -23.80 35.68
C GLN A 3 27.96 -23.18 35.68
N ILE A 4 27.77 -21.95 35.16
CA ILE A 4 27.18 -21.67 33.83
C ILE A 4 26.13 -22.71 33.41
N LEU A 5 24.87 -22.46 33.78
CA LEU A 5 23.69 -23.04 33.15
C LEU A 5 22.93 -21.93 32.40
N LEU A 6 23.65 -21.26 31.51
CA LEU A 6 23.12 -20.37 30.48
C LEU A 6 23.16 -21.16 29.17
N LEU A 7 22.10 -21.07 28.35
CA LEU A 7 22.01 -21.47 26.92
C LEU A 7 21.09 -22.64 26.54
N ILE A 8 19.86 -22.76 27.06
CA ILE A 8 18.81 -23.49 26.29
C ILE A 8 17.42 -22.83 26.46
N PHE A 9 17.33 -21.52 26.23
CA PHE A 9 16.02 -20.87 26.05
C PHE A 9 16.05 -19.83 24.91
N SER A 10 16.89 -20.07 23.89
CA SER A 10 17.06 -19.16 22.76
C SER A 10 16.51 -19.69 21.43
N CYS A 11 15.83 -20.86 21.41
CA CYS A 11 15.45 -21.52 20.15
C CYS A 11 13.95 -21.54 19.80
N LEU A 12 13.06 -20.83 20.51
CA LEU A 12 11.61 -20.90 20.25
C LEU A 12 10.96 -19.61 19.73
N LEU A 13 11.74 -18.62 19.34
CA LEU A 13 11.22 -17.44 18.61
C LEU A 13 11.72 -17.43 17.17
N PHE A 14 11.67 -18.58 16.48
CA PHE A 14 11.37 -18.54 15.05
C PHE A 14 9.89 -18.16 14.93
N GLY A 15 9.60 -16.89 15.21
CA GLY A 15 8.36 -16.27 14.81
C GLY A 15 8.31 -16.42 13.30
N CYS A 16 7.51 -17.36 12.82
CA CYS A 16 7.01 -17.34 11.46
C CYS A 16 6.25 -16.03 11.30
N SER A 17 6.95 -14.93 11.02
CA SER A 17 6.31 -13.73 10.51
C SER A 17 5.75 -14.13 9.16
N LYS A 18 4.46 -14.51 9.14
CA LYS A 18 3.75 -14.69 7.89
C LYS A 18 3.99 -13.42 7.08
N SER A 19 4.48 -13.57 5.85
CA SER A 19 4.58 -12.46 4.90
C SER A 19 3.26 -11.68 4.97
N PRO A 20 3.30 -10.35 5.16
CA PRO A 20 2.09 -9.56 5.04
C PRO A 20 1.45 -9.84 3.67
N ASP A 21 0.14 -10.04 3.64
CA ASP A 21 -0.59 -10.14 2.40
C ASP A 21 -0.85 -8.74 1.81
N ARG A 22 -1.24 -8.69 0.53
CA ARG A 22 -1.47 -7.42 -0.17
C ARG A 22 -2.60 -6.58 0.45
N ASN A 23 -3.65 -7.22 0.97
CA ASN A 23 -4.77 -6.50 1.61
C ASN A 23 -4.31 -5.86 2.92
N PHE A 24 -3.46 -6.54 3.70
CA PHE A 24 -2.88 -5.99 4.92
C PHE A 24 -2.09 -4.70 4.65
N ILE A 25 -1.32 -4.67 3.56
CA ILE A 25 -0.55 -3.47 3.15
C ILE A 25 -1.52 -2.32 2.80
N ILE A 26 -2.57 -2.57 2.01
CA ILE A 26 -3.59 -1.55 1.66
C ILE A 26 -4.32 -1.05 2.91
N GLU A 27 -4.61 -1.94 3.86
CA GLU A 27 -5.29 -1.58 5.10
C GLU A 27 -4.47 -0.59 5.93
N GLN A 28 -3.13 -0.61 5.86
CA GLN A 28 -2.30 0.43 6.50
C GLN A 28 -2.57 1.81 5.89
N LEU A 29 -2.74 1.91 4.57
CA LEU A 29 -3.11 3.18 3.93
C LEU A 29 -4.52 3.62 4.34
N ARG A 30 -5.48 2.69 4.33
CA ARG A 30 -6.87 2.96 4.75
C ARG A 30 -6.94 3.49 6.19
N LYS A 31 -6.17 2.90 7.10
CA LYS A 31 -6.04 3.34 8.49
C LYS A 31 -5.18 4.59 8.68
N LYS A 32 -4.67 5.18 7.60
CA LYS A 32 -3.74 6.33 7.60
C LYS A 32 -2.46 6.05 8.41
N ASN A 33 -2.08 4.78 8.57
CA ASN A 33 -0.87 4.35 9.28
C ASN A 33 0.34 4.34 8.33
N ILE A 34 0.75 5.54 7.90
CA ILE A 34 1.78 5.71 6.86
C ILE A 34 3.15 5.18 7.30
N ASP A 35 3.44 5.26 8.59
CA ASP A 35 4.72 4.81 9.17
C ASP A 35 4.90 3.30 9.04
N GLU A 36 3.81 2.56 9.17
CA GLU A 36 3.82 1.12 8.97
C GLU A 36 3.78 0.76 7.47
N LEU A 37 2.96 1.47 6.69
CA LEU A 37 2.83 1.26 5.24
C LEU A 37 4.19 1.29 4.52
N VAL A 38 5.02 2.30 4.80
CA VAL A 38 6.30 2.49 4.07
C VAL A 38 7.32 1.39 4.35
N LYS A 39 7.15 0.57 5.40
CA LYS A 39 7.99 -0.61 5.65
C LYS A 39 7.75 -1.73 4.63
N TYR A 40 6.60 -1.71 3.97
CA TYR A 40 6.20 -2.67 2.95
C TYR A 40 6.28 -2.09 1.54
N CYS A 41 6.91 -0.93 1.39
CA CYS A 41 7.14 -0.31 0.09
C CYS A 41 8.51 -0.69 -0.46
N ASP A 42 8.57 -0.95 -1.76
CA ASP A 42 9.83 -1.09 -2.48
C ASP A 42 10.16 0.18 -3.26
N PHE A 43 11.46 0.40 -3.49
CA PHE A 43 11.96 1.60 -4.15
C PHE A 43 12.78 1.25 -5.40
N PRO A 44 12.70 2.05 -6.48
CA PRO A 44 11.95 3.29 -6.61
C PRO A 44 10.43 3.07 -6.65
N PHE A 45 9.68 3.99 -6.02
CA PHE A 45 8.23 3.90 -5.84
C PHE A 45 7.50 4.82 -6.81
N ASN A 46 6.50 4.28 -7.51
CA ASN A 46 5.71 5.00 -8.50
C ASN A 46 4.44 5.55 -7.86
N LEU A 47 4.44 6.83 -7.49
CA LEU A 47 3.25 7.51 -6.97
C LEU A 47 2.75 8.48 -8.05
N ASN A 48 1.64 8.14 -8.69
CA ASN A 48 0.99 8.99 -9.68
C ASN A 48 -0.48 9.14 -9.33
N VAL A 49 -0.80 10.19 -8.60
CA VAL A 49 -2.14 10.47 -8.07
C VAL A 49 -2.49 11.96 -8.23
N ASP A 50 -1.81 12.66 -9.13
CA ASP A 50 -2.16 14.04 -9.46
C ASP A 50 -1.86 14.20 -10.95
N PHE A 51 -2.90 14.53 -11.73
CA PHE A 51 -2.82 14.56 -13.20
C PHE A 51 -1.83 15.62 -13.73
N GLU A 52 -1.47 16.59 -12.89
CA GLU A 52 -0.66 17.73 -13.31
C GLU A 52 0.85 17.45 -13.33
N TYR A 53 1.36 16.45 -12.60
CA TYR A 53 2.79 16.16 -12.57
C TYR A 53 3.06 14.67 -12.34
N SER A 54 3.57 13.98 -13.37
CA SER A 54 4.22 12.68 -13.18
C SER A 54 5.50 12.91 -12.35
N ASP A 55 5.39 12.74 -11.04
CA ASP A 55 6.54 12.85 -10.17
C ASP A 55 7.60 11.80 -10.58
N PRO A 56 8.89 12.18 -10.70
CA PRO A 56 9.94 11.21 -10.91
C PRO A 56 9.91 10.17 -9.78
N ALA A 57 10.10 8.90 -10.14
CA ALA A 57 9.93 7.77 -9.22
C ALA A 57 10.64 8.02 -7.87
N ILE A 58 9.90 7.90 -6.78
CA ILE A 58 10.34 8.28 -5.44
C ILE A 58 11.41 7.31 -4.98
N LYS A 59 12.61 7.80 -4.65
CA LYS A 59 13.77 6.94 -4.36
C LYS A 59 13.93 6.53 -2.90
N ASN A 60 13.18 7.12 -1.97
CA ASN A 60 13.33 6.82 -0.54
C ASN A 60 12.02 6.99 0.26
N ALA A 61 11.97 6.28 1.38
CA ALA A 61 10.80 6.22 2.26
C ALA A 61 10.43 7.56 2.92
N LYS A 62 11.39 8.44 3.19
CA LYS A 62 11.13 9.75 3.82
C LYS A 62 10.26 10.61 2.91
N VAL A 63 10.61 10.70 1.63
CA VAL A 63 9.84 11.47 0.64
C VAL A 63 8.47 10.83 0.41
N LEU A 64 8.39 9.50 0.29
CA LEU A 64 7.13 8.79 0.14
C LEU A 64 6.18 9.05 1.33
N LYS A 65 6.70 8.92 2.55
CA LYS A 65 5.94 9.21 3.79
C LYS A 65 5.38 10.63 3.79
N GLN A 66 6.18 11.62 3.40
CA GLN A 66 5.71 13.01 3.33
C GLN A 66 4.56 13.19 2.34
N LYS A 67 4.68 12.64 1.12
CA LYS A 67 3.65 12.73 0.08
C LYS A 67 2.37 11.99 0.46
N LEU A 68 2.46 10.76 0.95
CA LEU A 68 1.30 9.99 1.39
C LEU A 68 0.57 10.66 2.55
N ASN A 69 1.29 11.22 3.52
CA ASN A 69 0.66 12.00 4.59
C ASN A 69 -0.08 13.24 4.07
N ALA A 70 0.49 13.94 3.08
CA ALA A 70 -0.18 15.08 2.46
C ALA A 70 -1.48 14.67 1.75
N LEU A 71 -1.47 13.57 1.00
CA LEU A 71 -2.65 13.02 0.33
C LEU A 71 -3.72 12.56 1.33
N CYS A 72 -3.33 11.89 2.42
CA CYS A 72 -4.26 11.52 3.49
C CYS A 72 -4.89 12.73 4.19
N LYS A 73 -4.14 13.82 4.38
CA LYS A 73 -4.68 15.10 4.92
C LYS A 73 -5.68 15.75 3.97
N LYS A 74 -5.44 15.67 2.66
CA LYS A 74 -6.36 16.10 1.60
C LYS A 74 -7.55 15.15 1.38
N LYS A 75 -7.66 14.07 2.17
CA LYS A 75 -8.72 13.04 2.06
C LYS A 75 -8.77 12.33 0.70
N TYR A 76 -7.67 12.34 -0.04
CA TYR A 76 -7.61 11.91 -1.43
C TYR A 76 -8.08 10.45 -1.67
N PHE A 77 -7.88 9.57 -0.68
CA PHE A 77 -8.23 8.15 -0.80
C PHE A 77 -9.62 7.79 -0.24
N GLU A 78 -10.35 8.73 0.39
CA GLU A 78 -11.53 8.39 1.17
C GLU A 78 -12.65 7.78 0.30
N ASP A 79 -12.92 8.35 -0.88
CA ASP A 79 -13.96 7.85 -1.78
C ASP A 79 -13.66 6.43 -2.27
N PHE A 80 -12.39 6.16 -2.61
CA PHE A 80 -11.91 4.84 -3.00
C PHE A 80 -12.06 3.80 -1.90
N PHE A 81 -12.07 4.17 -0.62
CA PHE A 81 -12.26 3.21 0.47
C PHE A 81 -13.72 3.07 0.94
N HIS A 82 -14.62 3.96 0.52
CA HIS A 82 -16.03 3.94 0.91
C HIS A 82 -16.96 3.36 -0.16
N LYS A 83 -16.74 3.66 -1.44
CA LYS A 83 -17.70 3.35 -2.53
C LYS A 83 -17.00 2.72 -3.73
N ASN A 84 -16.27 1.64 -3.51
CA ASN A 84 -15.50 0.97 -4.56
C ASN A 84 -16.06 -0.39 -4.96
N ARG A 85 -15.74 -0.77 -6.19
CA ARG A 85 -15.61 -2.15 -6.63
C ARG A 85 -14.15 -2.56 -6.54
N ILE A 86 -13.87 -3.72 -5.93
CA ILE A 86 -12.52 -4.27 -5.81
C ILE A 86 -12.27 -5.24 -6.97
N ILE A 87 -11.21 -4.98 -7.74
CA ILE A 87 -10.71 -5.89 -8.78
C ILE A 87 -9.33 -6.39 -8.33
N LYS A 88 -9.16 -7.71 -8.24
CA LYS A 88 -7.90 -8.34 -7.83
C LYS A 88 -7.30 -9.09 -9.02
N SER A 89 -6.05 -8.79 -9.33
CA SER A 89 -5.21 -9.55 -10.27
C SER A 89 -4.01 -10.12 -9.53
N ASP A 90 -3.15 -10.87 -10.22
CA ASP A 90 -1.98 -11.53 -9.61
C ASP A 90 -1.08 -10.53 -8.88
N ASP A 91 -0.79 -9.40 -9.51
CA ASP A 91 0.13 -8.38 -8.98
C ASP A 91 -0.55 -7.07 -8.59
N ASN A 92 -1.83 -6.85 -8.92
CA ASN A 92 -2.51 -5.59 -8.61
C ASN A 92 -3.79 -5.79 -7.80
N ILE A 93 -4.13 -4.77 -7.01
CA ILE A 93 -5.46 -4.57 -6.45
C ILE A 93 -5.95 -3.20 -6.92
N ILE A 94 -7.13 -3.14 -7.51
CA ILE A 94 -7.70 -1.92 -8.07
C ILE A 94 -8.99 -1.62 -7.32
N LEU A 95 -9.16 -0.37 -6.89
CA LEU A 95 -10.39 0.17 -6.33
C LEU A 95 -11.03 1.09 -7.37
N GLU A 96 -12.15 0.65 -7.95
CA GLU A 96 -12.89 1.39 -8.98
C GLU A 96 -14.09 2.10 -8.35
N VAL A 97 -14.22 3.40 -8.58
CA VAL A 97 -15.33 4.25 -8.14
C VAL A 97 -16.04 4.77 -9.38
N ARG A 98 -17.37 4.71 -9.37
CA ARG A 98 -18.23 5.22 -10.46
C ARG A 98 -19.30 6.13 -9.87
N SER A 99 -19.55 7.29 -10.50
CA SER A 99 -20.72 8.13 -10.22
C SER A 99 -21.74 8.00 -11.34
N PHE A 100 -23.01 8.03 -10.96
CA PHE A 100 -24.13 8.01 -11.90
C PHE A 100 -25.00 9.23 -11.63
N ASN A 101 -25.53 9.85 -12.69
CA ASN A 101 -26.46 10.97 -12.58
C ASN A 101 -27.87 10.51 -12.14
N GLU A 102 -28.81 11.44 -12.03
CA GLU A 102 -30.20 11.15 -11.60
C GLU A 102 -30.94 10.22 -12.57
N ASP A 103 -30.55 10.20 -13.85
CA ASP A 103 -31.09 9.32 -14.88
C ASP A 103 -30.44 7.93 -14.90
N GLY A 104 -29.44 7.70 -14.04
CA GLY A 104 -28.69 6.44 -13.95
C GLY A 104 -27.60 6.28 -15.00
N GLU A 105 -27.27 7.33 -15.75
CA GLU A 105 -26.16 7.35 -16.71
C GLU A 105 -24.82 7.56 -15.98
N LEU A 106 -23.76 6.94 -16.49
CA LEU A 106 -22.42 7.08 -15.93
C LEU A 106 -21.91 8.51 -16.13
N GLU A 107 -21.62 9.20 -15.04
CA GLU A 107 -21.13 10.57 -15.04
C GLU A 107 -19.61 10.62 -14.89
N SER A 108 -19.04 9.78 -14.03
CA SER A 108 -17.59 9.67 -13.86
C SER A 108 -17.15 8.26 -13.50
N GLU A 109 -15.92 7.92 -13.88
CA GLU A 109 -15.24 6.70 -13.48
C GLU A 109 -13.81 7.03 -13.08
N SER A 110 -13.34 6.45 -11.97
CA SER A 110 -11.97 6.62 -11.51
C SER A 110 -11.52 5.37 -10.79
N ALA A 111 -10.25 5.04 -10.92
CA ALA A 111 -9.64 3.84 -10.40
C ALA A 111 -8.33 4.17 -9.67
N LEU A 112 -8.15 3.56 -8.51
CA LEU A 112 -6.91 3.58 -7.74
C LEU A 112 -6.26 2.20 -7.80
N ASN A 113 -5.12 2.11 -8.48
CA ASN A 113 -4.36 0.89 -8.69
C ASN A 113 -3.20 0.79 -7.70
N PHE A 114 -3.16 -0.31 -6.95
CA PHE A 114 -2.07 -0.71 -6.08
C PHE A 114 -1.25 -1.82 -6.75
N SER A 115 0.00 -1.52 -7.08
CA SER A 115 0.90 -2.47 -7.76
C SER A 115 1.88 -3.11 -6.80
N PHE A 116 1.91 -4.44 -6.82
CA PHE A 116 2.71 -5.27 -5.92
C PHE A 116 3.69 -6.14 -6.70
N LYS A 117 4.76 -6.55 -6.01
CA LYS A 117 5.65 -7.62 -6.47
C LYS A 117 6.16 -8.41 -5.28
N LYS A 118 6.82 -9.55 -5.55
CA LYS A 118 7.57 -10.28 -4.54
C LYS A 118 9.00 -9.74 -4.47
N ASN A 119 9.49 -9.46 -3.27
CA ASN A 119 10.91 -9.16 -3.06
C ASN A 119 11.76 -10.45 -3.02
N ALA A 120 13.08 -10.32 -2.85
CA ALA A 120 14.00 -11.47 -2.81
C ALA A 120 13.68 -12.50 -1.70
N ALA A 121 12.97 -12.08 -0.64
CA ALA A 121 12.51 -12.96 0.44
C ALA A 121 11.13 -13.58 0.16
N GLY A 122 10.54 -13.38 -1.02
CA GLY A 122 9.21 -13.88 -1.38
C GLY A 122 8.06 -13.13 -0.69
N ASN A 123 8.32 -11.98 -0.08
CA ASN A 123 7.30 -11.16 0.58
C ASN A 123 6.65 -10.21 -0.41
N TRP A 124 5.34 -9.98 -0.27
CA TRP A 124 4.65 -8.95 -1.05
C TRP A 124 5.13 -7.56 -0.62
N VAL A 125 5.47 -6.72 -1.59
CA VAL A 125 5.82 -5.32 -1.39
C VAL A 125 5.07 -4.45 -2.39
N LEU A 126 4.63 -3.28 -1.94
CA LEU A 126 3.97 -2.27 -2.76
C LEU A 126 5.03 -1.43 -3.46
N TYR A 127 4.98 -1.28 -4.77
CA TYR A 127 5.93 -0.43 -5.50
C TYR A 127 5.24 0.69 -6.29
N GLY A 128 3.90 0.71 -6.33
CA GLY A 128 3.18 1.78 -6.99
C GLY A 128 1.77 2.00 -6.48
N ILE A 129 1.35 3.27 -6.49
CA ILE A 129 -0.03 3.72 -6.35
C ILE A 129 -0.29 4.66 -7.51
N LEU A 130 -1.21 4.27 -8.40
CA LEU A 130 -1.56 5.03 -9.60
C LEU A 130 -3.05 5.30 -9.65
N MET A 131 -3.43 6.53 -9.98
CA MET A 131 -4.79 6.87 -10.37
C MET A 131 -4.93 6.81 -11.88
N ALA A 132 -6.07 6.30 -12.35
CA ALA A 132 -6.54 6.42 -13.71
C ALA A 132 -8.03 6.77 -13.68
N GLY A 133 -8.49 7.65 -14.56
CA GLY A 133 -9.87 8.15 -14.57
C GLY A 133 -9.98 9.27 -15.58
#